data_AF-A0A1V4IDP3-F1
#
_entry.id   AF-A0A1V4IDP3-F1
#
_cell.length_a   1.000
_cell.length_b   1.000
_cell.length_c   1.000
_cell.angle_alpha   90.00
_cell.angle_beta   90.00
_cell.angle_gamma   90.00
#
_symmetry.space_group_name_H-M   'P 1'
#
loop_
_entity.id
_entity.type
_entity.pdbx_description
1 polymer ?
#
loop_
_entity_poly.entity_id
_entity_poly.type
_entity_poly.pdbx_seq_one_letter_code
_entity_poly.pdbx_strand_id
1 'polypeptide(L)' 'MNKSAGMIKGEHERAMEKAKEMLRKGNGMGAIVEETKLNEHDVTKARKKMEDKA' A
#
# COMPACT_ATOMS: atom_id res chain seq x y z
N MET A 1 -8.91 -13.05 16.97
CA MET A 1 -9.78 -11.95 16.50
C MET A 1 -9.48 -11.74 15.02
N ASN A 2 -10.40 -12.16 14.15
CA ASN A 2 -10.27 -12.09 12.70
C ASN A 2 -11.47 -11.28 12.16
N LYS A 3 -11.20 -10.04 11.73
CA LYS A 3 -11.96 -9.36 10.68
C LYS A 3 -11.28 -8.02 10.39
N SER A 4 -10.60 -7.98 9.25
CA SER A 4 -10.25 -6.75 8.54
C SER A 4 -11.54 -6.01 8.16
N ALA A 5 -12.14 -5.31 9.12
CA ALA A 5 -13.07 -4.22 8.84
C ALA A 5 -12.23 -3.03 8.38
N GLY A 6 -12.44 -2.36 7.25
CA GLY A 6 -13.37 -2.56 6.16
C GLY A 6 -12.87 -1.68 5.02
N MET A 7 -12.29 -2.29 3.98
CA MET A 7 -12.14 -1.65 2.68
C MET A 7 -13.11 -2.36 1.73
N ILE A 8 -13.94 -1.59 1.04
CA ILE A 8 -14.86 -2.13 0.05
C ILE A 8 -14.03 -2.82 -1.04
N LYS A 9 -14.55 -3.92 -1.61
CA LYS A 9 -13.88 -4.63 -2.71
C LYS A 9 -13.54 -3.63 -3.83
N GLY A 10 -12.24 -3.41 -4.07
CA GLY A 10 -11.70 -2.44 -5.04
C GLY A 10 -11.02 -1.20 -4.43
N GLU A 11 -11.36 -0.79 -3.21
CA GLU A 11 -10.66 0.32 -2.53
C GLU A 11 -9.24 -0.08 -2.13
N HIS A 12 -9.09 -1.31 -1.62
CA HIS A 12 -7.78 -1.85 -1.28
C HIS A 12 -6.86 -1.95 -2.50
N GLU A 13 -7.41 -2.32 -3.67
CA GLU A 13 -6.64 -2.36 -4.93
C GLU A 13 -6.21 -0.97 -5.37
N ARG A 14 -7.10 0.03 -5.31
CA ARG A 14 -6.75 1.43 -5.60
C ARG A 14 -5.69 1.97 -4.64
N ALA A 15 -5.82 1.67 -3.35
CA ALA A 15 -4.85 2.06 -2.33
C ALA A 15 -3.48 1.41 -2.59
N MET A 16 -3.45 0.13 -2.99
CA MET A 16 -2.23 -0.59 -3.34
C MET A 16 -1.57 -0.05 -4.62
N GLU A 17 -2.35 0.28 -5.65
CA GLU A 17 -1.80 0.91 -6.88
C GLU A 17 -1.22 2.29 -6.58
N LYS A 18 -1.93 3.11 -5.78
CA LYS A 18 -1.44 4.43 -5.35
C LYS A 18 -0.16 4.32 -4.50
N ALA A 19 -0.09 3.34 -3.59
CA ALA A 19 1.12 3.08 -2.81
C ALA A 19 2.32 2.74 -3.70
N LYS A 20 2.14 1.89 -4.72
CA LYS A 20 3.20 1.57 -5.69
C LYS A 20 3.66 2.80 -6.47
N GLU A 21 2.72 3.64 -6.90
CA GLU A 21 3.05 4.90 -7.61
C GLU A 21 3.88 5.84 -6.72
N MET A 22 3.46 6.03 -5.47
CA MET A 22 4.20 6.85 -4.50
C MET A 22 5.58 6.28 -4.17
N LEU A 23 5.70 4.94 -4.06
CA LEU A 23 7.00 4.28 -3.91
C LEU A 23 7.91 4.54 -5.12
N ARG A 24 7.39 4.47 -6.35
CA ARG A 24 8.16 4.81 -7.57
C ARG A 24 8.61 6.26 -7.62
N LYS A 25 7.82 7.18 -7.05
CA LYS A 25 8.16 8.60 -6.93
C LYS A 25 9.17 8.89 -5.82
N GLY A 26 9.50 7.90 -4.99
CA GLY A 26 10.44 8.05 -3.86
C GLY A 26 9.81 8.60 -2.58
N ASN A 27 8.48 8.54 -2.45
CA ASN A 27 7.81 8.99 -1.23
C ASN A 27 8.14 8.07 -0.04
N GLY A 28 8.26 8.67 1.15
CA GLY A 28 8.51 7.94 2.39
C GLY A 28 7.28 7.17 2.91
N MET A 29 7.53 6.16 3.76
CA MET A 29 6.51 5.27 4.33
C MET A 29 5.34 6.04 4.99
N GLY A 30 5.64 7.02 5.85
CA GLY A 30 4.62 7.77 6.57
C GLY A 30 3.62 8.48 5.65
N ALA A 31 4.12 9.15 4.61
CA ALA A 31 3.28 9.82 3.61
C ALA A 31 2.41 8.83 2.85
N ILE A 32 2.93 7.64 2.53
CA ILE A 32 2.17 6.61 1.82
C ILE A 32 1.04 6.06 2.69
N VAL A 33 1.33 5.74 3.95
CA VAL A 33 0.33 5.24 4.92
C VAL A 33 -0.77 6.28 5.13
N GLU A 34 -0.39 7.55 5.30
CA GLU A 34 -1.34 8.64 5.52
C GLU A 34 -2.27 8.85 4.30
N GLU A 35 -1.71 8.80 3.09
CA GLU A 35 -2.42 9.07 1.84
C GLU A 35 -3.26 7.89 1.35
N THR A 36 -2.79 6.65 1.54
CA THR A 36 -3.45 5.43 1.03
C THR A 36 -4.35 4.76 2.07
N LYS A 37 -4.22 5.15 3.34
CA LYS A 37 -4.86 4.50 4.50
C LYS A 37 -4.51 3.00 4.63
N LEU A 38 -3.46 2.55 3.94
CA LEU A 38 -2.88 1.23 4.14
C LEU A 38 -2.07 1.23 5.44
N ASN A 39 -1.96 0.05 6.05
CA ASN A 39 -0.99 -0.14 7.11
C ASN A 39 0.44 -0.28 6.53
N GLU A 40 1.45 -0.08 7.38
CA GLU A 40 2.86 -0.19 6.99
C GLU A 40 3.22 -1.58 6.42
N HIS A 41 2.55 -2.63 6.86
CA HIS A 41 2.78 -3.99 6.39
C HIS A 41 2.37 -4.14 4.92
N ASP A 42 1.23 -3.59 4.51
CA ASP A 42 0.74 -3.63 3.13
C ASP A 42 1.62 -2.78 2.20
N VAL A 43 2.06 -1.61 2.65
CA VAL A 43 3.02 -0.77 1.91
C VAL A 43 4.36 -1.47 1.75
N THR A 44 4.87 -2.13 2.81
CA THR A 44 6.10 -2.93 2.76
C THR A 44 5.96 -4.08 1.75
N LYS A 45 4.81 -4.76 1.76
CA LYS A 45 4.51 -5.85 0.81
C LYS A 45 4.45 -5.33 -0.63
N ALA A 46 3.91 -4.14 -0.85
CA ALA A 46 3.90 -3.48 -2.16
C ALA A 46 5.33 -3.17 -2.65
N ARG A 47 6.19 -2.64 -1.76
CA ARG A 47 7.62 -2.39 -2.07
C ARG A 47 8.36 -3.68 -2.44
N LYS A 48 8.26 -4.73 -1.61
CA LYS A 48 8.92 -6.02 -1.88
C LYS A 48 8.49 -6.63 -3.21
N LYS A 49 7.18 -6.58 -3.53
CA LYS A 49 6.66 -7.05 -4.83
C LYS A 49 7.19 -6.27 -6.03
N MET A 50 7.59 -5.01 -5.84
CA MET A 50 8.22 -4.22 -6.90
C MET A 50 9.70 -4.61 -7.08
N GLU A 51 10.40 -4.90 -5.98
CA GLU A 51 11.79 -5.38 -6.00
C GLU A 51 11.91 -6.80 -6.56
N ASP A 52 11.02 -7.71 -6.18
CA ASP A 52 10.98 -9.10 -6.67
C ASP A 52 10.61 -9.22 -8.17
N LYS A 53 10.14 -8.12 -8.79
CA LYS A 53 9.78 -8.05 -10.21
C LYS A 53 10.80 -7.27 -11.05
N ALA A 54 11.83 -6.69 -10.44
CA ALA A 54 12.93 -6.02 -11.12
C ALA A 54 14.03 -7.04 -11.49
#